data_AF-A0A8H6V6X7-F1
#
_entry.id   AF-A0A8H6V6X7-F1
#
_cell.length_a   1.000
_cell.length_b   1.000
_cell.length_c   1.000
_cell.angle_alpha   90.00
_cell.angle_beta   90.00
_cell.angle_gamma   90.00
#
_symmetry.space_group_name_H-M   'P 1'
#
loop_
_entity.id
_entity.type
_entity.pdbx_description
1 polymer ?
#
loop_
_entity_poly.entity_id
_entity_poly.type
_entity_poly.pdbx_seq_one_letter_code
_entity_poly.pdbx_strand_id
1 'polypeptide(L)'
;MEQSSQEDSSESDVIMMEQQSVTSKISDSESYTEASTAFNPTRRTEISLSLSPNYVKDWDTTAAFRELYQNWRDAIIDSFDLDPASFRPIYQEDEQDIRISVSKNDSPAEALGFIKYEKGLGRVIMTNSCAGLEPECLRLGQTSKQGKDQLAGCHGEGLKLAAMVMSREKYKVGIETNNARWNFYLGNTSRFRCIITPCRKGVPRRKPNPARDMASFVSRIWRDVTVVIGPKQKSRSRGVSIEQFKKWLEVSLEIRGYARPESIIETDHGDLIFDPRFRGKVFLKGLLLPACLWEARPFRLGYNFVNGEVNRDRQRLVSQRREADLVRKIWESAIRKHEELVLPIYVTLLREFPRAPDVELADRLLDSSTRVLIWNHLLKEADGRKFYFCQKTGSQSVGTITRTLRKEPAGLPSTLWSLLRGVVPIRTADEKQVEMFRTAAACKTPKTVFAMTVQRALRASLALCQYPSSIEFVHSEDSNIAMLTDRRRNSTLINQKWLDIDTAHTTGHCHDGPMLSANGPFSCDHIIEELFTMFQDELSKHAPSLMSYERRHREWRMIRARLQLMPRDITLQLSSMPGSLRVTWEDGATESFSKRYGHQTVYHVVLHEERCAPVMGHLLHGEEGRACPNHTLRVL
;
A
#
# COMPACT_ATOMS: atom_id res chain seq x y z
N MET A 1 -36.97 12.86 -22.80
CA MET A 1 -36.10 13.57 -23.75
C MET A 1 -34.85 12.73 -23.84
N GLU A 2 -34.83 11.90 -24.88
CA GLU A 2 -33.82 10.88 -25.19
C GLU A 2 -32.53 11.50 -25.75
N GLN A 3 -31.51 10.64 -25.86
CA GLN A 3 -30.13 10.85 -26.36
C GLN A 3 -29.15 11.35 -25.29
N SER A 4 -28.00 10.74 -25.04
CA SER A 4 -27.19 9.79 -25.80
C SER A 4 -26.32 8.98 -24.82
N SER A 5 -26.33 7.67 -25.00
CA SER A 5 -25.47 6.69 -24.36
C SER A 5 -24.81 5.88 -25.46
N GLN A 6 -23.55 6.17 -25.81
CA GLN A 6 -22.63 5.31 -26.56
C GLN A 6 -21.36 6.09 -26.87
N GLU A 7 -20.29 5.82 -26.12
CA GLU A 7 -18.91 6.09 -26.54
C GLU A 7 -17.98 5.38 -25.53
N ASP A 8 -17.89 4.06 -25.65
CA ASP A 8 -16.76 3.27 -25.12
C ASP A 8 -16.79 1.86 -25.76
N SER A 9 -16.52 1.78 -27.06
CA SER A 9 -16.36 0.49 -27.76
C SER A 9 -15.51 0.52 -29.04
N SER A 10 -14.71 1.55 -29.32
CA SER A 10 -14.06 1.71 -30.64
C SER A 10 -12.54 1.46 -30.68
N GLU A 11 -11.86 1.13 -29.58
CA GLU A 11 -10.43 0.74 -29.62
C GLU A 11 -10.18 -0.78 -29.66
N SER A 12 -11.22 -1.59 -29.44
CA SER A 12 -11.11 -3.07 -29.45
C SER A 12 -11.20 -3.68 -30.85
N ASP A 13 -11.87 -2.99 -31.79
CA ASP A 13 -12.16 -3.52 -33.13
C ASP A 13 -11.09 -3.13 -34.18
N VAL A 14 -10.23 -2.15 -33.90
CA VAL A 14 -9.14 -1.74 -34.82
C VAL A 14 -7.96 -2.71 -34.74
N ILE A 15 -7.78 -3.43 -33.61
CA ILE A 15 -6.69 -4.41 -33.44
C ILE A 15 -7.04 -5.79 -34.00
N MET A 16 -8.34 -6.09 -34.19
CA MET A 16 -8.82 -7.36 -34.75
C MET A 16 -8.82 -7.40 -36.30
N MET A 17 -8.78 -6.25 -36.98
CA MET A 17 -8.76 -6.20 -38.46
C MET A 17 -7.35 -6.24 -39.09
N GLU A 18 -6.28 -5.91 -38.36
CA GLU A 18 -4.90 -6.03 -38.87
C GLU A 18 -4.29 -7.44 -38.69
N GLN A 19 -4.95 -8.34 -37.95
CA GLN A 19 -4.53 -9.74 -37.82
C GLN A 19 -5.17 -10.69 -38.84
N GLN A 20 -6.10 -10.20 -39.68
CA GLN A 20 -6.75 -11.01 -40.73
C GLN A 20 -6.37 -10.63 -42.17
N SER A 21 -5.51 -9.63 -42.40
CA SER A 21 -5.10 -9.23 -43.76
C SER A 21 -3.72 -9.76 -44.20
N VAL A 22 -3.02 -10.52 -43.36
CA VAL A 22 -1.72 -11.13 -43.70
C VAL A 22 -1.83 -12.65 -43.99
N THR A 23 -3.02 -13.24 -43.88
CA THR A 23 -3.28 -14.67 -44.15
C THR A 23 -3.80 -14.98 -45.56
N SER A 24 -3.76 -14.03 -46.51
CA SER A 24 -4.08 -14.32 -47.92
C SER A 24 -3.11 -13.63 -48.87
N LYS A 25 -1.99 -14.29 -49.18
CA LYS A 25 -1.21 -14.20 -50.44
C LYS A 25 0.16 -14.87 -50.25
N ILE A 26 0.17 -16.19 -50.10
CA ILE A 26 1.27 -17.05 -50.56
C ILE A 26 0.61 -18.32 -51.11
N SER A 27 0.04 -18.20 -52.29
CA SER A 27 -0.26 -19.34 -53.16
C SER A 27 0.63 -19.17 -54.38
N ASP A 28 1.90 -19.51 -54.24
CA ASP A 28 2.74 -19.88 -55.36
C ASP A 28 3.58 -21.07 -54.92
N SER A 29 3.31 -22.18 -55.60
CA SER A 29 3.88 -23.48 -55.42
C SER A 29 5.31 -23.52 -55.95
N GLU A 30 6.29 -23.69 -55.07
CA GLU A 30 7.50 -24.42 -55.40
C GLU A 30 7.61 -25.60 -54.44
N SER A 31 7.33 -26.79 -54.98
CA SER A 31 7.48 -28.07 -54.30
C SER A 31 8.96 -28.33 -54.01
N TYR A 32 9.45 -27.82 -52.89
CA TYR A 32 10.68 -28.33 -52.30
C TYR A 32 10.34 -29.62 -51.54
N THR A 33 10.55 -30.75 -52.21
CA THR A 33 10.69 -32.05 -51.55
C THR A 33 11.84 -31.98 -50.55
N GLU A 34 11.53 -31.67 -49.28
CA GLU A 34 12.41 -31.95 -48.16
C GLU A 34 12.50 -33.47 -48.01
N ALA A 35 13.51 -34.05 -48.65
CA ALA A 35 13.93 -35.40 -48.36
C ALA A 35 14.26 -35.48 -46.86
N SER A 36 13.44 -36.22 -46.11
CA SER A 36 13.69 -36.63 -44.74
C SER A 36 15.01 -37.40 -44.69
N THR A 37 16.12 -36.70 -44.49
CA THR A 37 17.41 -37.32 -44.22
C THR A 37 17.36 -37.77 -42.77
N ALA A 38 16.95 -39.03 -42.57
CA ALA A 38 17.08 -39.72 -41.30
C ALA A 38 18.53 -39.57 -40.78
N PHE A 39 18.66 -39.12 -39.54
CA PHE A 39 19.95 -38.93 -38.88
C PHE A 39 20.73 -40.24 -38.89
N ASN A 40 21.87 -40.27 -39.60
CA ASN A 40 22.70 -41.47 -39.69
C ASN A 40 23.83 -41.35 -38.64
N PRO A 41 23.80 -42.14 -37.53
CA PRO A 41 24.64 -41.94 -36.35
C PRO A 41 26.15 -42.20 -36.57
N THR A 42 26.57 -42.52 -37.80
CA THR A 42 27.94 -42.90 -38.15
C THR A 42 28.74 -41.82 -38.87
N ARG A 43 28.11 -40.71 -39.30
CA ARG A 43 28.75 -39.62 -40.07
C ARG A 43 28.80 -38.30 -39.30
N ARG A 44 29.86 -37.54 -39.53
CA ARG A 44 29.98 -36.16 -39.06
C ARG A 44 28.89 -35.32 -39.75
N THR A 45 28.11 -34.59 -38.96
CA THR A 45 26.99 -33.78 -39.43
C THR A 45 27.21 -32.32 -39.03
N GLU A 46 26.90 -31.39 -39.93
CA GLU A 46 26.95 -29.95 -39.68
C GLU A 46 25.53 -29.40 -39.76
N ILE A 47 25.07 -28.74 -38.69
CA ILE A 47 23.75 -28.14 -38.58
C ILE A 47 23.92 -26.63 -38.51
N SER A 48 23.32 -25.91 -39.47
CA SER A 48 23.23 -24.46 -39.41
C SER A 48 22.08 -24.06 -38.51
N LEU A 49 22.36 -23.24 -37.51
CA LEU A 49 21.35 -22.72 -36.59
C LEU A 49 20.87 -21.37 -37.12
N SER A 50 19.57 -21.20 -37.29
CA SER A 50 18.91 -19.97 -37.75
C SER A 50 18.85 -18.88 -36.66
N LEU A 51 19.96 -18.69 -35.95
CA LEU A 51 20.13 -17.68 -34.90
C LEU A 51 21.20 -16.69 -35.30
N SER A 52 20.82 -15.41 -35.38
CA SER A 52 21.78 -14.33 -35.57
C SER A 52 22.54 -14.08 -34.27
N PRO A 53 23.87 -13.84 -34.31
CA PRO A 53 24.63 -13.45 -33.11
C PRO A 53 24.12 -12.15 -32.46
N ASN A 54 23.26 -11.38 -33.13
CA ASN A 54 22.61 -10.18 -32.58
C ASN A 54 21.18 -10.43 -32.06
N TYR A 55 20.65 -11.67 -32.13
CA TYR A 55 19.27 -11.98 -31.73
C TYR A 55 19.00 -11.68 -30.24
N VAL A 56 19.97 -11.98 -29.37
CA VAL A 56 19.99 -11.57 -27.95
C VAL A 56 21.21 -10.69 -27.69
N LYS A 57 21.19 -9.46 -28.22
CA LYS A 57 22.32 -8.53 -28.13
C LYS A 57 22.67 -8.19 -26.67
N ASP A 58 21.66 -8.07 -25.82
CA ASP A 58 21.82 -7.63 -24.42
C ASP A 58 22.22 -8.76 -23.46
N TRP A 59 22.29 -10.02 -23.93
CA TRP A 59 22.76 -11.13 -23.10
C TRP A 59 24.27 -11.12 -22.95
N ASP A 60 24.75 -11.14 -21.72
CA ASP A 60 26.16 -11.38 -21.42
C ASP A 60 26.41 -12.88 -21.14
N THR A 61 27.66 -13.21 -20.80
CA THR A 61 28.03 -14.58 -20.41
C THR A 61 27.30 -15.08 -19.17
N THR A 62 26.88 -14.17 -18.28
CA THR A 62 26.11 -14.48 -17.07
C THR A 62 24.71 -14.96 -17.43
N ALA A 63 24.01 -14.25 -18.33
CA ALA A 63 22.72 -14.65 -18.86
C ALA A 63 22.80 -16.01 -19.60
N ALA A 64 23.85 -16.21 -20.39
CA ALA A 64 24.09 -17.49 -21.05
C ALA A 64 24.33 -18.63 -20.05
N PHE A 65 25.15 -18.41 -19.02
CA PHE A 65 25.37 -19.42 -17.99
C PHE A 65 24.10 -19.72 -17.18
N ARG A 66 23.27 -18.71 -16.89
CA ARG A 66 21.96 -18.91 -16.23
C ARG A 66 21.10 -19.94 -16.98
N GLU A 67 20.99 -19.84 -18.31
CA GLU A 67 20.23 -20.83 -19.10
C GLU A 67 20.87 -22.22 -19.09
N LEU A 68 22.21 -22.32 -19.10
CA LEU A 68 22.89 -23.60 -18.96
C LEU A 68 22.69 -24.23 -17.58
N TYR A 69 22.75 -23.42 -16.52
CA TYR A 69 22.50 -23.83 -15.16
C TYR A 69 21.05 -24.29 -14.97
N GLN A 70 20.09 -23.53 -15.52
CA GLN A 70 18.69 -23.91 -15.52
C GLN A 70 18.46 -25.23 -16.25
N ASN A 71 19.09 -25.45 -17.41
CA ASN A 71 18.99 -26.74 -18.11
C ASN A 71 19.62 -27.89 -17.30
N TRP A 72 20.75 -27.64 -16.64
CA TRP A 72 21.40 -28.61 -15.75
C TRP A 72 20.48 -28.98 -14.58
N ARG A 73 19.94 -27.99 -13.86
CA ARG A 73 18.98 -28.14 -12.77
C ARG A 73 17.71 -28.88 -13.20
N ASP A 74 17.01 -28.35 -14.20
CA ASP A 74 15.70 -28.86 -14.63
C ASP A 74 15.81 -30.30 -15.13
N ALA A 75 16.89 -30.66 -15.84
CA ALA A 75 17.06 -32.02 -16.30
C ALA A 75 17.45 -32.99 -15.17
N ILE A 76 18.11 -32.56 -14.08
CA ILE A 76 18.30 -33.41 -12.89
C ILE A 76 16.94 -33.64 -12.20
N ILE A 77 16.16 -32.57 -11.99
CA ILE A 77 14.83 -32.65 -11.38
C ILE A 77 13.94 -33.60 -12.16
N ASP A 78 13.89 -33.45 -13.49
CA ASP A 78 13.04 -34.26 -14.37
C ASP A 78 13.52 -35.72 -14.48
N SER A 79 14.82 -35.96 -14.62
CA SER A 79 15.36 -37.32 -14.83
C SER A 79 15.26 -38.21 -13.59
N PHE A 80 15.21 -37.59 -12.40
CA PHE A 80 15.20 -38.31 -11.12
C PHE A 80 13.92 -38.11 -10.32
N ASP A 81 12.89 -37.47 -10.91
CA ASP A 81 11.59 -37.18 -10.29
C ASP A 81 11.75 -36.54 -8.89
N LEU A 82 12.58 -35.50 -8.82
CA LEU A 82 12.87 -34.82 -7.56
C LEU A 82 11.82 -33.76 -7.28
N ASP A 83 11.44 -33.62 -6.01
CA ASP A 83 10.82 -32.39 -5.54
C ASP A 83 11.83 -31.24 -5.74
N PRO A 84 11.48 -30.13 -6.43
CA PRO A 84 12.35 -28.97 -6.57
C PRO A 84 12.94 -28.47 -5.23
N ALA A 85 12.22 -28.59 -4.10
CA ALA A 85 12.74 -28.19 -2.79
C ALA A 85 13.87 -29.11 -2.26
N SER A 86 13.99 -30.32 -2.81
CA SER A 86 15.08 -31.26 -2.53
C SER A 86 16.34 -31.01 -3.36
N PHE A 87 16.28 -30.14 -4.38
CA PHE A 87 17.42 -29.77 -5.20
C PHE A 87 18.39 -28.87 -4.42
N ARG A 88 19.45 -29.46 -3.88
CA ARG A 88 20.35 -28.82 -2.91
C ARG A 88 21.82 -28.91 -3.35
N PRO A 89 22.25 -28.09 -4.31
CA PRO A 89 23.63 -28.09 -4.78
C PRO A 89 24.60 -27.62 -3.68
N ILE A 90 25.71 -28.36 -3.51
CA ILE A 90 26.75 -28.07 -2.50
C ILE A 90 28.02 -27.58 -3.19
N TYR A 91 28.54 -26.44 -2.75
CA TYR A 91 29.81 -25.86 -3.20
C TYR A 91 31.00 -26.41 -2.42
N GLN A 92 32.07 -26.74 -3.14
CA GLN A 92 33.37 -27.13 -2.60
C GLN A 92 34.47 -26.49 -3.46
N GLU A 93 35.52 -25.96 -2.83
CA GLU A 93 36.67 -25.37 -3.53
C GLU A 93 37.96 -25.93 -2.94
N ASP A 94 38.85 -26.41 -3.82
CA ASP A 94 40.22 -26.79 -3.48
C ASP A 94 41.23 -26.02 -4.34
N GLU A 95 42.51 -26.33 -4.23
CA GLU A 95 43.57 -25.64 -4.99
C GLU A 95 43.45 -25.80 -6.50
N GLN A 96 42.88 -26.91 -6.98
CA GLN A 96 42.83 -27.27 -8.39
C GLN A 96 41.50 -26.95 -9.04
N ASP A 97 40.41 -27.14 -8.31
CA ASP A 97 39.05 -27.12 -8.84
C ASP A 97 38.06 -26.38 -7.92
N ILE A 98 36.99 -25.88 -8.54
CA ILE A 98 35.73 -25.57 -7.85
C ILE A 98 34.71 -26.62 -8.30
N ARG A 99 33.98 -27.19 -7.34
CA ARG A 99 33.06 -28.31 -7.55
C ARG A 99 31.71 -27.99 -6.94
N ILE A 100 30.65 -28.21 -7.71
CA ILE A 100 29.27 -28.13 -7.25
C ILE A 100 28.65 -29.49 -7.55
N SER A 101 28.05 -30.12 -6.55
CA SER A 101 27.43 -31.44 -6.72
C SER A 101 26.01 -31.43 -6.18
N VAL A 102 25.15 -32.23 -6.80
CA VAL A 102 23.78 -32.49 -6.34
C VAL A 102 23.68 -33.97 -6.08
N SER A 103 23.14 -34.34 -4.92
CA SER A 103 22.93 -35.72 -4.53
C SER A 103 21.54 -35.92 -3.96
N LYS A 104 21.03 -37.14 -4.08
CA LYS A 104 19.78 -37.51 -3.41
C LYS A 104 20.06 -37.64 -1.90
N ASN A 105 19.15 -37.11 -1.08
CA ASN A 105 19.23 -37.14 0.39
C ASN A 105 20.53 -36.60 0.99
N ASP A 106 21.21 -35.65 0.32
CA ASP A 106 22.52 -35.13 0.72
C ASP A 106 23.60 -36.22 0.89
N SER A 107 23.41 -37.41 0.28
CA SER A 107 24.34 -38.54 0.34
C SER A 107 25.30 -38.53 -0.86
N PRO A 108 26.63 -38.40 -0.65
CA PRO A 108 27.60 -38.45 -1.75
C PRO A 108 27.54 -39.75 -2.58
N ALA A 109 27.02 -40.83 -1.99
CA ALA A 109 26.83 -42.11 -2.68
C ALA A 109 25.70 -42.09 -3.72
N GLU A 110 24.85 -41.05 -3.72
CA GLU A 110 23.70 -40.87 -4.60
C GLU A 110 23.82 -39.58 -5.45
N ALA A 111 25.02 -39.26 -5.93
CA ALA A 111 25.26 -38.09 -6.76
C ALA A 111 24.56 -38.17 -8.13
N LEU A 112 23.85 -37.10 -8.50
CA LEU A 112 22.95 -37.02 -9.66
C LEU A 112 23.52 -36.18 -10.81
N GLY A 113 24.42 -35.26 -10.48
CA GLY A 113 25.08 -34.38 -11.44
C GLY A 113 26.07 -33.45 -10.76
N PHE A 114 26.93 -32.80 -11.56
CA PHE A 114 27.94 -31.88 -11.04
C PHE A 114 28.26 -30.75 -12.00
N ILE A 115 28.80 -29.67 -11.45
CA ILE A 115 29.53 -28.62 -12.16
C ILE A 115 30.96 -28.59 -11.62
N LYS A 116 31.96 -28.65 -12.51
CA LYS A 116 33.38 -28.59 -12.17
C LYS A 116 34.03 -27.46 -12.94
N TYR A 117 34.77 -26.59 -12.24
CA TYR A 117 35.65 -25.60 -12.85
C TYR A 117 37.10 -25.95 -12.56
N GLU A 118 37.87 -26.20 -13.61
CA GLU A 118 39.28 -26.56 -13.55
C GLU A 118 40.13 -25.28 -13.62
N LYS A 119 40.72 -24.87 -12.48
CA LYS A 119 41.45 -23.59 -12.36
C LYS A 119 42.63 -23.50 -13.33
N GLY A 120 43.35 -24.62 -13.52
CA GLY A 120 44.54 -24.66 -14.38
C GLY A 120 44.28 -24.46 -15.88
N LEU A 121 43.03 -24.67 -16.34
CA LEU A 121 42.63 -24.49 -17.75
C LEU A 121 41.60 -23.37 -17.94
N GLY A 122 40.96 -22.89 -16.88
CA GLY A 122 39.80 -22.02 -16.99
C GLY A 122 38.63 -22.72 -17.70
N ARG A 123 38.38 -23.99 -17.36
CA ARG A 123 37.41 -24.85 -18.06
C ARG A 123 36.25 -25.20 -17.13
N VAL A 124 35.03 -24.99 -17.60
CA VAL A 124 33.80 -25.36 -16.89
C VAL A 124 33.19 -26.60 -17.52
N ILE A 125 32.78 -27.56 -16.69
CA ILE A 125 32.19 -28.84 -17.08
C ILE A 125 30.90 -29.00 -16.28
N MET A 126 29.75 -29.10 -16.94
CA MET A 126 28.44 -29.30 -16.32
C MET A 126 27.87 -30.63 -16.80
N THR A 127 27.55 -31.55 -15.89
CA THR A 127 27.12 -32.91 -16.23
C THR A 127 25.82 -33.28 -15.55
N ASN A 128 24.90 -33.85 -16.34
CA ASN A 128 23.70 -34.53 -15.89
C ASN A 128 23.88 -36.03 -16.08
N SER A 129 23.70 -36.80 -15.01
CA SER A 129 23.81 -38.26 -15.10
C SER A 129 22.62 -38.85 -15.84
N CYS A 130 22.86 -39.90 -16.63
CA CYS A 130 21.80 -40.70 -17.28
C CYS A 130 20.83 -39.87 -18.15
N ALA A 131 21.31 -38.77 -18.73
CA ALA A 131 20.55 -37.90 -19.62
C ALA A 131 21.04 -38.04 -21.07
N GLY A 132 20.17 -37.69 -22.02
CA GLY A 132 20.47 -37.65 -23.45
C GLY A 132 19.89 -36.42 -24.14
N LEU A 133 20.54 -35.98 -25.21
CA LEU A 133 20.07 -34.93 -26.11
C LEU A 133 20.08 -35.45 -27.53
N GLU A 134 18.92 -35.39 -28.17
CA GLU A 134 18.74 -35.75 -29.58
C GLU A 134 18.95 -34.53 -30.49
N PRO A 135 19.51 -34.71 -31.71
CA PRO A 135 19.81 -33.60 -32.63
C PRO A 135 18.62 -32.69 -32.94
N GLU A 136 17.39 -33.20 -32.85
CA GLU A 136 16.16 -32.47 -33.09
C GLU A 136 16.02 -31.27 -32.14
N CYS A 137 16.61 -31.32 -30.94
CA CYS A 137 16.60 -30.20 -29.98
C CYS A 137 17.32 -28.94 -30.51
N LEU A 138 18.08 -29.07 -31.60
CA LEU A 138 18.72 -27.95 -32.30
C LEU A 138 17.76 -27.23 -33.27
N ARG A 139 16.58 -27.80 -33.56
CA ARG A 139 15.52 -27.13 -34.35
C ARG A 139 14.80 -26.08 -33.50
N LEU A 140 14.23 -25.06 -34.15
CA LEU A 140 13.44 -24.03 -33.46
C LEU A 140 12.11 -24.62 -32.93
N GLY A 141 11.62 -24.10 -31.81
CA GLY A 141 10.32 -24.47 -31.22
C GLY A 141 10.23 -25.81 -30.48
N GLN A 142 11.25 -26.67 -30.54
CA GLN A 142 11.25 -27.93 -29.81
C GLN A 142 11.67 -27.76 -28.34
N THR A 143 10.80 -28.17 -27.42
CA THR A 143 11.05 -28.14 -25.97
C THR A 143 10.46 -29.39 -25.30
N SER A 144 11.17 -29.97 -24.34
CA SER A 144 10.66 -31.04 -23.49
C SER A 144 9.93 -30.53 -22.24
N LYS A 145 9.84 -29.19 -22.07
CA LYS A 145 9.34 -28.53 -20.85
C LYS A 145 7.89 -28.02 -20.96
N GLN A 146 7.19 -28.27 -22.06
CA GLN A 146 5.79 -27.86 -22.21
C GLN A 146 4.89 -28.60 -21.20
N GLY A 147 4.02 -27.85 -20.51
CA GLY A 147 3.05 -28.40 -19.54
C GLY A 147 3.64 -28.82 -18.19
N LYS A 148 4.92 -28.54 -17.90
CA LYS A 148 5.58 -28.85 -16.62
C LYS A 148 5.81 -27.56 -15.81
N ASP A 149 4.82 -27.16 -15.03
CA ASP A 149 4.84 -25.90 -14.27
C ASP A 149 5.99 -25.80 -13.25
N GLN A 150 6.55 -26.91 -12.81
CA GLN A 150 7.69 -26.98 -11.91
C GLN A 150 9.04 -26.64 -12.59
N LEU A 151 9.15 -26.81 -13.90
CA LEU A 151 10.35 -26.48 -14.66
C LEU A 151 10.34 -25.01 -15.09
N ALA A 152 11.52 -24.43 -15.28
CA ALA A 152 11.61 -23.08 -15.81
C ALA A 152 11.70 -23.12 -17.35
N GLY A 153 10.87 -22.31 -18.03
CA GLY A 153 10.97 -22.01 -19.46
C GLY A 153 10.14 -22.90 -20.42
N CYS A 154 9.56 -22.28 -21.47
CA CYS A 154 8.58 -22.92 -22.37
C CYS A 154 8.94 -22.93 -23.88
N HIS A 155 10.04 -22.30 -24.31
CA HIS A 155 10.32 -22.07 -25.75
C HIS A 155 11.38 -23.02 -26.38
N GLY A 156 12.17 -23.75 -25.59
CA GLY A 156 13.16 -24.70 -26.12
C GLY A 156 14.40 -24.08 -26.78
N GLU A 157 14.59 -22.77 -26.67
CA GLU A 157 15.69 -22.04 -27.33
C GLU A 157 16.92 -21.82 -26.45
N GLY A 158 16.77 -21.91 -25.11
CA GLY A 158 17.77 -21.46 -24.14
C GLY A 158 19.16 -22.07 -24.32
N LEU A 159 19.26 -23.38 -24.62
CA LEU A 159 20.54 -24.04 -24.87
C LEU A 159 21.28 -23.45 -26.08
N LYS A 160 20.55 -23.22 -27.18
CA LYS A 160 21.10 -22.69 -28.44
C LYS A 160 21.57 -21.25 -28.24
N LEU A 161 20.76 -20.44 -27.57
CA LEU A 161 21.07 -19.04 -27.25
C LEU A 161 22.29 -18.94 -26.34
N ALA A 162 22.37 -19.76 -25.29
CA ALA A 162 23.52 -19.79 -24.40
C ALA A 162 24.82 -20.17 -25.12
N ALA A 163 24.78 -21.22 -25.96
CA ALA A 163 25.93 -21.64 -26.75
C ALA A 163 26.38 -20.54 -27.74
N MET A 164 25.42 -19.82 -28.34
CA MET A 164 25.68 -18.69 -29.23
C MET A 164 26.36 -17.53 -28.51
N VAL A 165 25.82 -17.11 -27.36
CA VAL A 165 26.36 -15.99 -26.57
C VAL A 165 27.77 -16.31 -26.06
N MET A 166 28.00 -17.52 -25.55
CA MET A 166 29.33 -17.97 -25.14
C MET A 166 30.33 -17.99 -26.32
N SER A 167 29.87 -18.43 -27.50
CA SER A 167 30.70 -18.42 -28.72
C SER A 167 31.02 -17.00 -29.20
N ARG A 168 30.05 -16.07 -29.10
CA ARG A 168 30.23 -14.64 -29.40
C ARG A 168 31.30 -14.01 -28.50
N GLU A 169 31.34 -14.41 -27.24
CA GLU A 169 32.33 -13.99 -26.24
C GLU A 169 33.67 -14.74 -26.32
N LYS A 170 33.86 -15.50 -27.42
CA LYS A 170 35.07 -16.26 -27.78
C LYS A 170 35.38 -17.45 -26.87
N TYR A 171 34.41 -17.92 -26.09
CA TYR A 171 34.52 -19.20 -25.40
C TYR A 171 34.20 -20.35 -26.34
N LYS A 172 34.98 -21.43 -26.23
CA LYS A 172 34.64 -22.69 -26.91
C LYS A 172 33.54 -23.38 -26.11
N VAL A 173 32.46 -23.75 -26.80
CA VAL A 173 31.35 -24.52 -26.21
C VAL A 173 31.22 -25.86 -26.92
N GLY A 174 31.18 -26.93 -26.13
CA GLY A 174 30.89 -28.26 -26.63
C GLY A 174 29.89 -28.99 -25.75
N ILE A 175 29.17 -29.93 -26.35
CA ILE A 175 28.28 -30.86 -25.64
C ILE A 175 28.70 -32.28 -25.98
N GLU A 176 28.81 -33.13 -24.97
CA GLU A 176 29.05 -34.56 -25.10
C GLU A 176 27.77 -35.29 -24.66
N THR A 177 27.18 -36.09 -25.54
CA THR A 177 25.88 -36.76 -25.34
C THR A 177 25.72 -37.89 -26.36
N ASN A 178 25.02 -38.97 -26.03
CA ASN A 178 24.65 -40.05 -26.96
C ASN A 178 25.80 -40.55 -27.86
N ASN A 179 27.01 -40.73 -27.30
CA ASN A 179 28.22 -41.09 -28.07
C ASN A 179 28.61 -40.09 -29.17
N ALA A 180 28.23 -38.82 -29.04
CA ALA A 180 28.55 -37.77 -29.98
C ALA A 180 29.12 -36.54 -29.28
N ARG A 181 30.00 -35.84 -29.98
CA ARG A 181 30.53 -34.53 -29.57
C ARG A 181 29.99 -33.45 -30.48
N TRP A 182 29.28 -32.51 -29.88
CA TRP A 182 28.72 -31.36 -30.53
C TRP A 182 29.63 -30.17 -30.25
N ASN A 183 30.09 -29.47 -31.27
CA ASN A 183 30.92 -28.28 -31.10
C ASN A 183 30.24 -27.10 -31.77
N PHE A 184 30.05 -26.03 -31.02
CA PHE A 184 29.42 -24.81 -31.49
C PHE A 184 30.48 -23.81 -31.93
N TYR A 185 30.23 -23.14 -33.05
CA TYR A 185 31.14 -22.14 -33.59
C TYR A 185 30.38 -21.06 -34.33
N LEU A 186 30.86 -19.83 -34.17
CA LEU A 186 30.42 -18.69 -34.95
C LEU A 186 31.43 -18.50 -36.09
N GLY A 187 30.99 -18.77 -37.33
CA GLY A 187 31.85 -18.61 -38.49
C GLY A 187 32.06 -17.14 -38.88
N ASN A 188 33.03 -16.87 -39.76
CA ASN A 188 33.35 -15.52 -40.24
C ASN A 188 32.17 -14.80 -40.91
N THR A 189 31.20 -15.55 -41.44
CA THR A 189 29.97 -15.04 -42.07
C THR A 189 28.83 -14.79 -41.06
N SER A 190 29.14 -14.73 -39.75
CA SER A 190 28.17 -14.59 -38.65
C SER A 190 27.09 -15.68 -38.59
N ARG A 191 27.28 -16.81 -39.28
CA ARG A 191 26.39 -17.97 -39.20
C ARG A 191 26.78 -18.85 -38.02
N PHE A 192 25.85 -19.05 -37.09
CA PHE A 192 26.02 -19.92 -35.95
C PHE A 192 25.77 -21.38 -36.33
N ARG A 193 26.72 -22.27 -36.03
CA ARG A 193 26.70 -23.65 -36.51
C ARG A 193 27.09 -24.63 -35.41
N CYS A 194 26.57 -25.84 -35.52
CA CYS A 194 26.90 -26.97 -34.66
C CYS A 194 27.45 -28.13 -35.49
N ILE A 195 28.65 -28.60 -35.17
CA ILE A 195 29.22 -29.83 -35.76
C ILE A 195 29.05 -30.98 -34.78
N ILE A 196 28.30 -32.00 -35.19
CA ILE A 196 28.10 -33.26 -34.48
C ILE A 196 29.11 -34.28 -35.01
N THR A 197 29.96 -34.79 -34.12
CA THR A 197 30.98 -35.80 -34.44
C THR A 197 30.73 -37.07 -33.61
N PRO A 198 30.32 -38.19 -34.23
CA PRO A 198 30.18 -39.47 -33.53
C PRO A 198 31.50 -39.96 -32.94
N CYS A 199 31.46 -40.51 -31.73
CA CYS A 199 32.56 -41.15 -31.06
C CYS A 199 32.41 -42.66 -31.17
N ARG A 200 33.40 -43.31 -31.78
CA ARG A 200 33.41 -44.78 -31.98
C ARG A 200 33.80 -45.58 -30.73
N LYS A 201 33.82 -44.96 -29.55
CA LYS A 201 34.16 -45.68 -28.31
C LYS A 201 32.98 -46.57 -27.92
N GLY A 202 33.19 -47.87 -27.94
CA GLY A 202 32.18 -48.85 -27.52
C GLY A 202 31.78 -48.64 -26.06
N VAL A 203 30.51 -48.90 -25.75
CA VAL A 203 30.02 -48.95 -24.37
C VAL A 203 30.80 -50.05 -23.64
N PRO A 204 31.45 -49.76 -22.50
CA PRO A 204 32.23 -50.76 -21.78
C PRO A 204 31.35 -51.93 -21.34
N ARG A 205 31.88 -53.17 -21.41
CA ARG A 205 31.16 -54.40 -21.02
C ARG A 205 30.62 -54.34 -19.58
N ARG A 206 31.40 -53.79 -18.66
CA ARG A 206 30.96 -53.49 -17.29
C ARG A 206 30.56 -52.01 -17.20
N LYS A 207 29.28 -51.75 -16.95
CA LYS A 207 28.77 -50.39 -16.78
C LYS A 207 29.17 -49.88 -15.38
N PRO A 208 29.97 -48.80 -15.27
CA PRO A 208 30.27 -48.19 -13.97
C PRO A 208 29.00 -47.60 -13.34
N ASN A 209 28.96 -47.58 -12.01
CA ASN A 209 27.84 -47.01 -11.25
C ASN A 209 27.76 -45.49 -11.54
N PRO A 210 26.62 -44.99 -12.06
CA PRO A 210 26.44 -43.57 -12.35
C PRO A 210 26.70 -42.65 -11.16
N ALA A 211 26.18 -42.99 -9.98
CA ALA A 211 26.34 -42.16 -8.79
C ALA A 211 27.80 -42.06 -8.35
N ARG A 212 28.58 -43.15 -8.46
CA ARG A 212 30.02 -43.14 -8.16
C ARG A 212 30.82 -42.29 -9.15
N ASP A 213 30.49 -42.39 -10.45
CA ASP A 213 31.10 -41.55 -11.48
C ASP A 213 30.82 -40.06 -11.18
N MET A 214 29.56 -39.70 -10.87
CA MET A 214 29.18 -38.32 -10.53
C MET A 214 29.86 -37.81 -9.26
N ALA A 215 29.91 -38.63 -8.20
CA ALA A 215 30.59 -38.29 -6.94
C ALA A 215 32.11 -38.09 -7.13
N SER A 216 32.69 -38.74 -8.14
CA SER A 216 34.10 -38.59 -8.52
C SER A 216 34.31 -37.53 -9.60
N PHE A 217 33.27 -36.78 -9.99
CA PHE A 217 33.30 -35.75 -11.03
C PHE A 217 33.76 -36.28 -12.41
N VAL A 218 33.36 -37.51 -12.73
CA VAL A 218 33.67 -38.20 -13.99
C VAL A 218 32.39 -38.30 -14.83
N SER A 219 32.45 -37.84 -16.09
CA SER A 219 31.34 -37.98 -17.04
C SER A 219 31.60 -39.06 -18.09
N ARG A 220 30.51 -39.63 -18.64
CA ARG A 220 30.54 -40.68 -19.66
C ARG A 220 29.70 -40.27 -20.87
N ILE A 221 30.35 -39.99 -22.00
CA ILE A 221 29.70 -39.54 -23.26
C ILE A 221 28.57 -40.44 -23.79
N TRP A 222 28.54 -41.73 -23.42
CA TRP A 222 27.51 -42.68 -23.86
C TRP A 222 26.27 -42.72 -22.94
N ARG A 223 26.34 -42.09 -21.77
CA ARG A 223 25.32 -42.16 -20.70
C ARG A 223 24.82 -40.79 -20.27
N ASP A 224 25.72 -39.81 -20.24
CA ASP A 224 25.51 -38.51 -19.61
C ASP A 224 25.48 -37.41 -20.66
N VAL A 225 24.83 -36.30 -20.33
CA VAL A 225 24.96 -35.03 -21.06
C VAL A 225 25.98 -34.18 -20.32
N THR A 226 27.06 -33.80 -21.01
CA THR A 226 28.09 -32.91 -20.48
C THR A 226 28.26 -31.68 -21.35
N VAL A 227 27.99 -30.50 -20.78
CA VAL A 227 28.33 -29.21 -21.39
C VAL A 227 29.74 -28.82 -20.95
N VAL A 228 30.58 -28.42 -21.91
CA VAL A 228 31.96 -28.00 -21.68
C VAL A 228 32.15 -26.59 -22.22
N ILE A 229 32.64 -25.69 -21.37
CA ILE A 229 32.99 -24.31 -21.74
C ILE A 229 34.48 -24.10 -21.47
N GLY A 230 35.20 -23.60 -22.46
CA GLY A 230 36.63 -23.30 -22.37
C GLY A 230 37.53 -24.32 -23.08
N PRO A 231 38.86 -24.19 -22.92
CA PRO A 231 39.84 -24.94 -23.72
C PRO A 231 39.96 -26.41 -23.27
N LYS A 232 40.20 -27.32 -24.22
CA LYS A 232 40.52 -28.73 -23.94
C LYS A 232 41.97 -28.95 -23.47
N GLN A 233 42.87 -28.05 -23.86
CA GLN A 233 44.30 -28.04 -23.55
C GLN A 233 44.76 -26.58 -23.50
N LYS A 234 45.85 -26.29 -22.76
CA LYS A 234 46.51 -24.97 -22.77
C LYS A 234 46.86 -24.59 -24.21
N SER A 235 45.99 -23.80 -24.85
CA SER A 235 46.05 -23.43 -26.27
C SER A 235 45.34 -22.08 -26.48
N ARG A 236 45.48 -21.47 -27.67
CA ARG A 236 45.03 -20.12 -28.10
C ARG A 236 43.57 -19.71 -27.80
N SER A 237 42.71 -20.57 -27.24
CA SER A 237 41.33 -20.22 -26.90
C SER A 237 41.18 -19.72 -25.46
N ARG A 238 40.36 -18.69 -25.27
CA ARG A 238 40.08 -18.05 -23.98
C ARG A 238 39.54 -19.05 -22.95
N GLY A 239 40.23 -19.17 -21.82
CA GLY A 239 39.71 -19.81 -20.61
C GLY A 239 38.81 -18.85 -19.84
N VAL A 240 37.86 -19.39 -19.10
CA VAL A 240 37.02 -18.63 -18.15
C VAL A 240 37.90 -18.29 -16.95
N SER A 241 37.93 -17.03 -16.51
CA SER A 241 38.65 -16.68 -15.29
C SER A 241 37.88 -17.15 -14.05
N ILE A 242 38.57 -17.28 -12.92
CA ILE A 242 37.93 -17.71 -11.67
C ILE A 242 36.88 -16.69 -11.20
N GLU A 243 37.15 -15.40 -11.36
CA GLU A 243 36.23 -14.31 -11.01
C GLU A 243 34.97 -14.37 -11.89
N GLN A 244 35.15 -14.62 -13.19
CA GLN A 244 34.03 -14.74 -14.12
C GLN A 244 33.16 -15.97 -13.81
N PHE A 245 33.77 -17.10 -13.46
CA PHE A 245 33.02 -18.29 -13.04
C PHE A 245 32.30 -18.05 -11.71
N LYS A 246 32.96 -17.42 -10.74
CA LYS A 246 32.35 -17.03 -9.46
C LYS A 246 31.14 -16.10 -9.66
N LYS A 247 31.22 -15.15 -10.59
CA LYS A 247 30.08 -14.31 -11.01
C LYS A 247 28.96 -15.14 -11.65
N TRP A 248 29.30 -16.14 -12.46
CA TRP A 248 28.30 -17.04 -13.04
C TRP A 248 27.53 -17.84 -11.99
N LEU A 249 28.15 -18.17 -10.85
CA LEU A 249 27.46 -18.89 -9.78
C LEU A 249 26.41 -18.04 -9.04
N GLU A 250 26.50 -16.71 -9.10
CA GLU A 250 25.52 -15.80 -8.48
C GLU A 250 24.15 -15.80 -9.18
N VAL A 251 24.01 -16.50 -10.31
CA VAL A 251 22.73 -16.65 -11.01
C VAL A 251 21.73 -17.55 -10.27
N SER A 252 22.20 -18.30 -9.26
CA SER A 252 21.39 -19.22 -8.48
C SER A 252 21.46 -18.91 -6.99
N LEU A 253 20.32 -18.98 -6.32
CA LEU A 253 20.20 -18.83 -4.87
C LEU A 253 20.39 -20.16 -4.12
N GLU A 254 20.37 -21.29 -4.83
CA GLU A 254 20.29 -22.63 -4.23
C GLU A 254 21.65 -23.21 -3.84
N ILE A 255 22.77 -22.64 -4.32
CA ILE A 255 24.13 -23.17 -4.11
C ILE A 255 24.60 -22.94 -2.67
N ARG A 256 24.50 -23.98 -1.84
CA ARG A 256 24.92 -23.98 -0.43
C ARG A 256 26.43 -23.81 -0.31
N GLY A 257 26.85 -22.96 0.63
CA GLY A 257 28.27 -22.66 0.88
C GLY A 257 28.86 -21.58 -0.04
N TYR A 258 28.08 -21.02 -0.97
CA TYR A 258 28.53 -19.92 -1.81
C TYR A 258 27.45 -18.85 -2.05
N ALA A 259 26.35 -19.20 -2.72
CA ALA A 259 25.33 -18.25 -3.16
C ALA A 259 24.03 -18.29 -2.34
N ARG A 260 23.89 -19.22 -1.38
CA ARG A 260 22.72 -19.25 -0.50
C ARG A 260 22.81 -18.13 0.55
N PRO A 261 21.75 -17.31 0.74
CA PRO A 261 21.73 -16.26 1.74
C PRO A 261 21.85 -16.81 3.17
N GLU A 262 22.46 -16.03 4.05
CA GLU A 262 22.57 -16.36 5.49
C GLU A 262 21.28 -16.04 6.26
N SER A 263 20.54 -15.01 5.80
CA SER A 263 19.30 -14.56 6.42
C SER A 263 18.17 -14.54 5.39
N ILE A 264 17.29 -15.54 5.49
CA ILE A 264 16.15 -15.77 4.60
C ILE A 264 14.95 -16.25 5.40
N ILE A 265 13.75 -15.74 5.07
CA ILE A 265 12.48 -16.24 5.59
C ILE A 265 11.73 -16.89 4.44
N GLU A 266 11.56 -18.21 4.53
CA GLU A 266 10.86 -19.01 3.52
C GLU A 266 9.34 -18.94 3.75
N THR A 267 8.59 -18.57 2.71
CA THR A 267 7.13 -18.48 2.74
C THR A 267 6.50 -19.29 1.62
N ASP A 268 5.22 -19.61 1.76
CA ASP A 268 4.49 -20.44 0.81
C ASP A 268 4.30 -19.72 -0.55
N HIS A 269 4.62 -18.42 -0.60
CA HIS A 269 4.52 -17.58 -1.78
C HIS A 269 5.88 -17.17 -2.37
N GLY A 270 6.98 -17.49 -1.69
CA GLY A 270 8.32 -17.02 -2.00
C GLY A 270 9.14 -16.72 -0.76
N ASP A 271 10.40 -16.36 -0.95
CA ASP A 271 11.33 -16.10 0.14
C ASP A 271 11.68 -14.62 0.25
N LEU A 272 11.73 -14.14 1.47
CA LEU A 272 12.19 -12.80 1.82
C LEU A 272 13.64 -12.85 2.29
N ILE A 273 14.53 -12.13 1.62
CA ILE A 273 15.97 -12.21 1.85
C ILE A 273 16.46 -10.92 2.50
N PHE A 274 16.92 -11.00 3.74
CA PHE A 274 17.46 -9.87 4.49
C PHE A 274 18.98 -9.70 4.34
N ASP A 275 19.66 -10.70 3.79
CA ASP A 275 21.10 -10.64 3.53
C ASP A 275 21.43 -9.44 2.60
N PRO A 276 22.25 -8.46 3.06
CA PRO A 276 22.56 -7.26 2.29
C PRO A 276 23.17 -7.53 0.91
N ARG A 277 23.84 -8.68 0.71
CA ARG A 277 24.43 -9.09 -0.59
C ARG A 277 23.38 -9.33 -1.67
N PHE A 278 22.11 -9.49 -1.27
CA PHE A 278 20.98 -9.78 -2.14
C PHE A 278 20.03 -8.60 -2.30
N ARG A 279 20.37 -7.44 -1.74
CA ARG A 279 19.58 -6.21 -1.91
C ARG A 279 19.36 -5.88 -3.39
N GLY A 280 18.10 -5.68 -3.78
CA GLY A 280 17.73 -5.39 -5.17
C GLY A 280 17.74 -6.60 -6.10
N LYS A 281 18.16 -7.77 -5.63
CA LYS A 281 18.17 -9.01 -6.42
C LYS A 281 16.81 -9.70 -6.31
N VAL A 282 16.24 -10.00 -7.46
CA VAL A 282 14.98 -10.74 -7.58
C VAL A 282 15.26 -12.08 -8.25
N PHE A 283 14.78 -13.16 -7.66
CA PHE A 283 14.90 -14.51 -8.15
C PHE A 283 13.51 -15.06 -8.46
N LEU A 284 13.43 -15.96 -9.44
CA LEU A 284 12.24 -16.75 -9.74
C LEU A 284 12.65 -18.22 -9.76
N LYS A 285 12.05 -19.03 -8.88
CA LYS A 285 12.38 -20.44 -8.69
C LYS A 285 13.89 -20.65 -8.46
N GLY A 286 14.49 -19.77 -7.65
CA GLY A 286 15.91 -19.80 -7.32
C GLY A 286 16.85 -19.21 -8.37
N LEU A 287 16.36 -18.74 -9.52
CA LEU A 287 17.18 -18.18 -10.61
C LEU A 287 17.07 -16.65 -10.68
N LEU A 288 18.21 -15.96 -10.75
CA LEU A 288 18.29 -14.50 -10.77
C LEU A 288 17.67 -13.90 -12.04
N LEU A 289 16.85 -12.86 -11.87
CA LEU A 289 16.29 -12.03 -12.93
C LEU A 289 17.22 -10.83 -13.25
N PRO A 290 17.82 -10.74 -14.44
CA PRO A 290 18.85 -9.74 -14.76
C PRO A 290 18.41 -8.27 -14.77
N ALA A 291 17.16 -7.96 -15.17
CA ALA A 291 16.77 -6.57 -15.41
C ALA A 291 16.39 -5.81 -14.14
N CYS A 292 16.07 -6.50 -13.04
CA CYS A 292 15.72 -5.87 -11.77
C CYS A 292 16.90 -5.07 -11.16
N LEU A 293 18.14 -5.35 -11.57
CA LEU A 293 19.34 -4.64 -11.13
C LEU A 293 19.49 -3.22 -11.69
N TRP A 294 18.73 -2.89 -12.75
CA TRP A 294 18.87 -1.63 -13.50
C TRP A 294 17.64 -0.73 -13.38
N GLU A 295 16.70 -1.07 -12.51
CA GLU A 295 15.48 -0.30 -12.31
C GLU A 295 15.76 1.01 -11.57
N ALA A 296 15.08 2.08 -12.00
CA ALA A 296 15.21 3.42 -11.39
C ALA A 296 14.84 3.45 -9.90
N ARG A 297 14.06 2.46 -9.43
CA ARG A 297 13.66 2.27 -8.03
C ARG A 297 13.95 0.81 -7.65
N PRO A 298 15.16 0.48 -7.15
CA PRO A 298 15.48 -0.89 -6.79
C PRO A 298 14.77 -1.31 -5.50
N PHE A 299 14.50 -2.61 -5.37
CA PHE A 299 14.08 -3.21 -4.11
C PHE A 299 15.08 -2.93 -2.98
N ARG A 300 14.57 -2.76 -1.77
CA ARG A 300 15.36 -2.54 -0.56
C ARG A 300 15.87 -3.86 0.04
N LEU A 301 15.17 -4.96 -0.23
CA LEU A 301 15.55 -6.32 0.14
C LEU A 301 15.73 -7.21 -1.10
N GLY A 302 16.08 -8.47 -0.89
CA GLY A 302 16.06 -9.50 -1.93
C GLY A 302 14.79 -10.34 -1.86
N TYR A 303 14.34 -10.85 -3.01
CA TYR A 303 13.12 -11.65 -3.11
C TYR A 303 13.35 -12.87 -3.98
N ASN A 304 12.82 -14.03 -3.59
CA ASN A 304 12.71 -15.20 -4.46
C ASN A 304 11.24 -15.57 -4.63
N PHE A 305 10.72 -15.56 -5.85
CA PHE A 305 9.34 -15.94 -6.12
C PHE A 305 9.25 -17.43 -6.47
N VAL A 306 8.25 -18.13 -5.91
CA VAL A 306 7.95 -19.52 -6.32
C VAL A 306 7.25 -19.53 -7.69
N ASN A 307 6.39 -18.54 -7.94
CA ASN A 307 5.59 -18.41 -9.15
C ASN A 307 5.71 -17.00 -9.74
N GLY A 308 5.62 -16.89 -11.06
CA GLY A 308 5.67 -15.60 -11.75
C GLY A 308 5.76 -15.75 -13.26
N GLU A 309 5.07 -14.87 -13.97
CA GLU A 309 5.20 -14.75 -15.43
C GLU A 309 6.30 -13.76 -15.76
N VAL A 310 7.27 -14.23 -16.54
CA VAL A 310 8.39 -13.41 -17.03
C VAL A 310 8.20 -13.06 -18.49
N ASN A 311 8.81 -11.96 -18.92
CA ASN A 311 8.84 -11.61 -20.33
C ASN A 311 9.58 -12.68 -21.17
N ARG A 312 9.49 -12.57 -22.51
CA ARG A 312 10.13 -13.51 -23.46
C ARG A 312 11.59 -13.82 -23.11
N ASP A 313 12.35 -12.80 -22.74
CA ASP A 313 13.79 -12.88 -22.44
C ASP A 313 14.11 -13.25 -20.99
N ARG A 314 13.08 -13.49 -20.17
CA ARG A 314 13.15 -13.86 -18.74
C ARG A 314 13.99 -12.91 -17.90
N GLN A 315 13.87 -11.63 -18.20
CA GLN A 315 14.63 -10.56 -17.58
C GLN A 315 13.93 -9.95 -16.38
N ARG A 316 12.59 -9.91 -16.40
CA ARG A 316 11.73 -9.32 -15.36
C ARG A 316 10.33 -9.93 -15.40
N LEU A 317 9.55 -9.69 -14.34
CA LEU A 317 8.13 -10.00 -14.30
C LEU A 317 7.34 -9.08 -15.25
N VAL A 318 6.28 -9.59 -15.87
CA VAL A 318 5.54 -8.86 -16.93
C VAL A 318 4.65 -7.76 -16.37
N SER A 319 4.11 -7.92 -15.16
CA SER A 319 3.10 -7.02 -14.60
C SER A 319 3.50 -6.49 -13.23
N GLN A 320 3.64 -5.16 -13.13
CA GLN A 320 3.96 -4.45 -11.89
C GLN A 320 2.92 -4.71 -10.79
N ARG A 321 1.63 -4.78 -11.14
CA ARG A 321 0.56 -5.07 -10.16
C ARG A 321 0.64 -6.51 -9.64
N ARG A 322 0.96 -7.48 -10.50
CA ARG A 322 1.14 -8.88 -10.07
C ARG A 322 2.38 -9.05 -9.21
N GLU A 323 3.48 -8.36 -9.56
CA GLU A 323 4.69 -8.31 -8.74
C GLU A 323 4.40 -7.74 -7.35
N ALA A 324 3.73 -6.59 -7.26
CA ALA A 324 3.30 -6.01 -5.98
C ALA A 324 2.42 -6.97 -5.16
N ASP A 325 1.52 -7.71 -5.81
CA ASP A 325 0.69 -8.72 -5.14
C ASP A 325 1.50 -9.92 -4.61
N LEU A 326 2.49 -10.40 -5.37
CA LEU A 326 3.40 -11.46 -4.92
C LEU A 326 4.26 -11.00 -3.74
N VAL A 327 4.86 -9.81 -3.85
CA VAL A 327 5.66 -9.20 -2.77
C VAL A 327 4.84 -9.03 -1.51
N ARG A 328 3.61 -8.50 -1.63
CA ARG A 328 2.68 -8.39 -0.50
C ARG A 328 2.43 -9.75 0.15
N LYS A 329 2.11 -10.78 -0.63
CA LYS A 329 1.81 -12.12 -0.11
C LYS A 329 3.00 -12.70 0.67
N ILE A 330 4.23 -12.48 0.19
CA ILE A 330 5.45 -12.85 0.91
C ILE A 330 5.53 -12.10 2.24
N TRP A 331 5.33 -10.78 2.24
CA TRP A 331 5.36 -9.98 3.48
C TRP A 331 4.29 -10.39 4.49
N GLU A 332 3.03 -10.54 4.07
CA GLU A 332 1.94 -10.99 4.94
C GLU A 332 2.21 -12.39 5.51
N SER A 333 2.76 -13.30 4.71
CA SER A 333 3.15 -14.62 5.21
C SER A 333 4.35 -14.56 6.16
N ALA A 334 5.34 -13.72 5.88
CA ALA A 334 6.52 -13.57 6.73
C ALA A 334 6.15 -12.94 8.08
N ILE A 335 5.28 -11.93 8.08
CA ILE A 335 4.75 -11.30 9.31
C ILE A 335 3.95 -12.33 10.12
N ARG A 336 3.09 -13.14 9.48
CA ARG A 336 2.35 -14.21 10.18
C ARG A 336 3.26 -15.26 10.81
N LYS A 337 4.38 -15.61 10.18
CA LYS A 337 5.33 -16.61 10.70
C LYS A 337 6.25 -16.03 11.80
N HIS A 338 6.72 -14.79 11.65
CA HIS A 338 7.73 -14.18 12.52
C HIS A 338 7.45 -12.69 12.80
N GLU A 339 6.28 -12.40 13.41
CA GLU A 339 5.78 -11.03 13.60
C GLU A 339 6.81 -10.09 14.26
N GLU A 340 7.39 -10.47 15.39
CA GLU A 340 8.29 -9.61 16.18
C GLU A 340 9.55 -9.19 15.41
N LEU A 341 10.04 -10.06 14.52
CA LEU A 341 11.24 -9.80 13.72
C LEU A 341 10.91 -9.00 12.45
N VAL A 342 9.83 -9.37 11.75
CA VAL A 342 9.55 -8.91 10.39
C VAL A 342 8.72 -7.62 10.39
N LEU A 343 7.75 -7.50 11.29
CA LEU A 343 6.84 -6.35 11.33
C LEU A 343 7.58 -5.01 11.49
N PRO A 344 8.56 -4.86 12.40
CA PRO A 344 9.30 -3.60 12.53
C PRO A 344 10.02 -3.21 11.24
N ILE A 345 10.59 -4.18 10.52
CA ILE A 345 11.30 -3.94 9.26
C ILE A 345 10.31 -3.45 8.18
N TYR A 346 9.14 -4.08 8.08
CA TYR A 346 8.12 -3.68 7.13
C TYR A 346 7.58 -2.27 7.41
N VAL A 347 7.34 -1.94 8.70
CA VAL A 347 6.90 -0.60 9.11
C VAL A 347 7.97 0.46 8.77
N THR A 348 9.25 0.16 8.96
CA THR A 348 10.36 1.03 8.56
C THR A 348 10.37 1.26 7.04
N LEU A 349 10.16 0.22 6.23
CA LEU A 349 10.05 0.36 4.77
C LEU A 349 8.89 1.29 4.36
N LEU A 350 7.71 1.12 4.98
CA LEU A 350 6.55 1.97 4.72
C LEU A 350 6.77 3.44 5.11
N ARG A 351 7.61 3.70 6.12
CA ARG A 351 7.92 5.04 6.61
C ARG A 351 9.04 5.72 5.83
N GLU A 352 10.17 5.06 5.67
CA GLU A 352 11.39 5.65 5.13
C GLU A 352 11.47 5.52 3.60
N PHE A 353 10.83 4.49 3.03
CA PHE A 353 10.90 4.18 1.62
C PHE A 353 9.50 3.97 0.98
N PRO A 354 8.55 4.91 1.13
CA PRO A 354 7.15 4.74 0.69
C PRO A 354 6.94 4.64 -0.84
N ARG A 355 8.02 4.78 -1.63
CA ARG A 355 8.03 4.64 -3.09
C ARG A 355 8.84 3.43 -3.57
N ALA A 356 9.36 2.62 -2.65
CA ALA A 356 10.11 1.42 -3.03
C ALA A 356 9.16 0.33 -3.54
N PRO A 357 9.61 -0.51 -4.49
CA PRO A 357 8.83 -1.65 -4.97
C PRO A 357 8.37 -2.60 -3.84
N ASP A 358 9.14 -2.69 -2.75
CA ASP A 358 8.85 -3.50 -1.55
C ASP A 358 7.47 -3.22 -0.94
N VAL A 359 6.96 -1.99 -1.11
CA VAL A 359 5.69 -1.51 -0.52
C VAL A 359 4.76 -0.89 -1.58
N GLU A 360 5.03 -1.16 -2.85
CA GLU A 360 4.22 -0.64 -3.96
C GLU A 360 2.79 -1.19 -3.86
N LEU A 361 1.79 -0.31 -4.01
CA LEU A 361 0.36 -0.63 -3.87
C LEU A 361 -0.07 -1.24 -2.51
N ALA A 362 0.77 -1.12 -1.47
CA ALA A 362 0.46 -1.65 -0.13
C ALA A 362 -0.86 -1.11 0.43
N ASP A 363 -1.20 0.17 0.18
CA ASP A 363 -2.45 0.81 0.59
C ASP A 363 -3.70 0.13 0.00
N ARG A 364 -3.58 -0.47 -1.17
CA ARG A 364 -4.69 -1.11 -1.90
C ARG A 364 -4.77 -2.60 -1.67
N LEU A 365 -3.62 -3.28 -1.56
CA LEU A 365 -3.55 -4.73 -1.61
C LEU A 365 -3.46 -5.39 -0.23
N LEU A 366 -2.86 -4.75 0.79
CA LEU A 366 -2.70 -5.34 2.13
C LEU A 366 -4.03 -5.74 2.75
N ASP A 367 -4.06 -6.92 3.38
CA ASP A 367 -5.21 -7.39 4.14
C ASP A 367 -5.51 -6.55 5.40
N SER A 368 -6.72 -6.68 5.93
CA SER A 368 -7.14 -5.90 7.11
C SER A 368 -6.39 -6.31 8.38
N SER A 369 -6.06 -7.60 8.54
CA SER A 369 -5.32 -8.14 9.70
C SER A 369 -3.93 -7.53 9.82
N THR A 370 -3.18 -7.48 8.73
CA THR A 370 -1.82 -6.92 8.70
C THR A 370 -1.85 -5.42 8.95
N ARG A 371 -2.84 -4.70 8.42
CA ARG A 371 -3.05 -3.27 8.72
C ARG A 371 -3.28 -3.02 10.21
N VAL A 372 -4.04 -3.89 10.88
CA VAL A 372 -4.25 -3.81 12.34
C VAL A 372 -2.95 -4.07 13.10
N LEU A 373 -2.13 -5.04 12.69
CA LEU A 373 -0.82 -5.30 13.29
C LEU A 373 0.12 -4.08 13.15
N ILE A 374 0.19 -3.49 11.96
CA ILE A 374 0.94 -2.25 11.72
C ILE A 374 0.45 -1.14 12.66
N TRP A 375 -0.86 -0.94 12.76
CA TRP A 375 -1.42 0.07 13.66
C TRP A 375 -1.08 -0.17 15.14
N ASN A 376 -1.19 -1.41 15.61
CA ASN A 376 -0.86 -1.77 16.98
C ASN A 376 0.63 -1.54 17.28
N HIS A 377 1.51 -1.85 16.33
CA HIS A 377 2.94 -1.55 16.44
C HIS A 377 3.19 -0.04 16.56
N LEU A 378 2.54 0.78 15.73
CA LEU A 378 2.61 2.24 15.80
C LEU A 378 2.10 2.77 17.15
N LEU A 379 0.99 2.23 17.68
CA LEU A 379 0.46 2.62 18.98
C LEU A 379 1.42 2.29 20.13
N LYS A 380 2.05 1.10 20.09
CA LYS A 380 3.08 0.71 21.07
C LYS A 380 4.27 1.67 21.03
N GLU A 381 4.75 2.03 19.84
CA GLU A 381 5.86 2.97 19.68
C GLU A 381 5.50 4.41 20.09
N ALA A 382 4.23 4.80 19.91
CA ALA A 382 3.75 6.10 20.34
C ALA A 382 3.72 6.25 21.86
N ASP A 383 3.55 5.14 22.60
CA ASP A 383 3.50 5.08 24.07
C ASP A 383 2.57 6.14 24.69
N GLY A 384 1.46 6.43 24.00
CA GLY A 384 0.52 7.48 24.36
C GLY A 384 1.07 8.92 24.28
N ARG A 385 2.34 9.14 23.92
CA ARG A 385 2.97 10.46 23.81
C ARG A 385 2.85 11.07 22.42
N LYS A 386 2.96 10.25 21.38
CA LYS A 386 2.91 10.70 19.97
C LYS A 386 1.49 10.71 19.41
N PHE A 387 1.23 11.61 18.48
CA PHE A 387 0.02 11.63 17.65
C PHE A 387 0.42 11.61 16.17
N TYR A 388 -0.03 10.58 15.46
CA TYR A 388 0.28 10.40 14.05
C TYR A 388 -0.61 11.27 13.15
N PHE A 389 -0.01 11.93 12.16
CA PHE A 389 -0.71 12.74 11.17
C PHE A 389 -0.18 12.52 9.76
N CYS A 390 -0.99 12.80 8.73
CA CYS A 390 -0.54 12.74 7.34
C CYS A 390 0.45 13.86 7.04
N GLN A 391 1.70 13.54 6.72
CA GLN A 391 2.74 14.54 6.47
C GLN A 391 2.43 15.43 5.24
N LYS A 392 1.73 14.88 4.24
CA LYS A 392 1.39 15.61 3.00
C LYS A 392 0.33 16.69 3.21
N THR A 393 -0.64 16.46 4.09
CA THR A 393 -1.83 17.32 4.25
C THR A 393 -1.95 17.97 5.63
N GLY A 394 -1.20 17.50 6.63
CA GLY A 394 -1.37 17.89 8.03
C GLY A 394 -0.31 18.83 8.60
N SER A 395 0.44 19.57 7.77
CA SER A 395 1.41 20.57 8.27
C SER A 395 0.72 21.65 9.13
N GLN A 396 -0.51 22.03 8.78
CA GLN A 396 -1.34 22.95 9.56
C GLN A 396 -1.85 22.33 10.88
N SER A 397 -1.91 21.00 10.97
CA SER A 397 -2.41 20.28 12.15
C SER A 397 -1.39 20.18 13.27
N VAL A 398 -0.10 20.43 13.02
CA VAL A 398 0.98 20.33 14.01
C VAL A 398 0.71 21.24 15.22
N GLY A 399 0.29 22.49 14.97
CA GLY A 399 -0.05 23.42 16.04
C GLY A 399 -1.21 22.92 16.91
N THR A 400 -2.25 22.37 16.29
CA THR A 400 -3.39 21.76 16.97
C THR A 400 -2.98 20.55 17.81
N ILE A 401 -2.11 19.69 17.28
CA ILE A 401 -1.62 18.49 17.99
C ILE A 401 -0.84 18.89 19.25
N THR A 402 0.09 19.84 19.14
CA THR A 402 0.91 20.25 20.27
C THR A 402 0.12 21.05 21.30
N ARG A 403 -0.67 22.06 20.86
CA ARG A 403 -1.38 22.96 21.78
C ARG A 403 -2.65 22.34 22.35
N THR A 404 -3.50 21.75 21.51
CA THR A 404 -4.79 21.19 21.96
C THR A 404 -4.66 19.76 22.45
N LEU A 405 -4.05 18.87 21.66
CA LEU A 405 -4.00 17.45 22.02
C LEU A 405 -2.92 17.15 23.07
N ARG A 406 -1.98 18.09 23.30
CA ARG A 406 -0.82 17.95 24.20
C ARG A 406 -0.03 16.67 23.90
N LYS A 407 0.18 16.39 22.61
CA LYS A 407 0.93 15.24 22.08
C LYS A 407 2.10 15.68 21.21
N GLU A 408 3.06 14.79 21.04
CA GLU A 408 4.16 14.96 20.10
C GLU A 408 3.70 14.64 18.67
N PRO A 409 3.77 15.59 17.72
CA PRO A 409 3.35 15.35 16.34
C PRO A 409 4.33 14.41 15.62
N ALA A 410 3.81 13.30 15.08
CA ALA A 410 4.59 12.32 14.32
C ALA A 410 4.05 12.16 12.89
N GLY A 411 4.81 12.61 11.90
CA GLY A 411 4.39 12.58 10.49
C GLY A 411 4.45 11.17 9.90
N LEU A 412 3.39 10.75 9.21
CA LEU A 412 3.35 9.52 8.41
C LEU A 412 3.33 9.87 6.91
N PRO A 413 4.05 9.10 6.06
CA PRO A 413 3.92 9.24 4.62
C PRO A 413 2.50 8.98 4.13
N SER A 414 2.13 9.57 3.00
CA SER A 414 0.77 9.45 2.45
C SER A 414 0.34 8.01 2.16
N THR A 415 1.28 7.14 1.75
CA THR A 415 1.01 5.72 1.49
C THR A 415 0.62 5.00 2.77
N LEU A 416 1.41 5.15 3.84
CA LEU A 416 1.13 4.55 5.15
C LEU A 416 -0.14 5.15 5.78
N TRP A 417 -0.36 6.46 5.64
CA TRP A 417 -1.60 7.08 6.09
C TRP A 417 -2.83 6.49 5.39
N SER A 418 -2.80 6.40 4.06
CA SER A 418 -3.93 5.88 3.25
C SER A 418 -4.18 4.39 3.52
N LEU A 419 -3.12 3.61 3.71
CA LEU A 419 -3.17 2.21 4.11
C LEU A 419 -3.96 1.99 5.40
N LEU A 420 -3.77 2.86 6.39
CA LEU A 420 -4.43 2.77 7.70
C LEU A 420 -5.86 3.33 7.68
N ARG A 421 -6.16 4.30 6.80
CA ARG A 421 -7.51 4.88 6.70
C ARG A 421 -8.54 3.81 6.30
N GLY A 422 -9.70 3.85 6.96
CA GLY A 422 -10.85 2.98 6.68
C GLY A 422 -10.86 1.64 7.43
N VAL A 423 -9.69 1.09 7.79
CA VAL A 423 -9.60 -0.19 8.51
C VAL A 423 -9.37 0.02 10.01
N VAL A 424 -8.47 0.94 10.37
CA VAL A 424 -8.13 1.22 11.76
C VAL A 424 -8.66 2.59 12.19
N PRO A 425 -8.88 2.83 13.50
CA PRO A 425 -9.48 4.07 14.00
C PRO A 425 -8.49 5.25 14.03
N ILE A 426 -7.64 5.38 13.01
CA ILE A 426 -6.73 6.51 12.83
C ILE A 426 -7.55 7.76 12.48
N ARG A 427 -7.33 8.85 13.23
CA ARG A 427 -8.08 10.10 13.12
C ARG A 427 -7.15 11.25 12.73
N THR A 428 -7.66 12.22 11.98
CA THR A 428 -7.00 13.54 11.85
C THR A 428 -7.06 14.27 13.20
N ALA A 429 -6.27 15.35 13.34
CA ALA A 429 -6.32 16.19 14.55
C ALA A 429 -7.74 16.76 14.77
N ASP A 430 -8.37 17.24 13.70
CA ASP A 430 -9.74 17.78 13.76
C ASP A 430 -10.76 16.68 14.10
N GLU A 431 -10.68 15.51 13.47
CA GLU A 431 -11.53 14.36 13.82
C GLU A 431 -11.36 13.95 15.30
N LYS A 432 -10.13 14.03 15.83
CA LYS A 432 -9.86 13.74 17.24
C LYS A 432 -10.42 14.83 18.16
N GLN A 433 -10.31 16.11 17.81
CA GLN A 433 -10.92 17.21 18.57
C GLN A 433 -12.44 17.08 18.61
N VAL A 434 -13.06 16.80 17.47
CA VAL A 434 -14.51 16.56 17.38
C VAL A 434 -14.92 15.40 18.28
N GLU A 435 -14.17 14.29 18.27
CA GLU A 435 -14.45 13.17 19.16
C GLU A 435 -14.30 13.53 20.65
N MET A 436 -13.21 14.23 21.01
CA MET A 436 -13.01 14.69 22.40
C MET A 436 -14.16 15.58 22.88
N PHE A 437 -14.62 16.49 22.01
CA PHE A 437 -15.74 17.36 22.29
C PHE A 437 -17.06 16.58 22.43
N ARG A 438 -17.31 15.58 21.57
CA ARG A 438 -18.46 14.67 21.71
C ARG A 438 -18.45 13.85 22.98
N THR A 439 -17.28 13.43 23.45
CA THR A 439 -17.14 12.64 24.69
C THR A 439 -16.96 13.49 25.94
N ALA A 440 -16.93 14.81 25.80
CA ALA A 440 -16.75 15.72 26.92
C ALA A 440 -17.90 15.58 27.92
N ALA A 441 -17.57 15.79 29.20
CA ALA A 441 -18.53 15.74 30.29
C ALA A 441 -19.46 16.96 30.22
N ALA A 442 -20.75 16.72 30.46
CA ALA A 442 -21.73 17.79 30.60
C ALA A 442 -21.36 18.67 31.80
N CYS A 443 -21.36 19.98 31.59
CA CYS A 443 -21.11 20.99 32.60
C CYS A 443 -22.42 21.37 33.29
N LYS A 444 -22.36 21.52 34.61
CA LYS A 444 -23.46 22.16 35.36
C LYS A 444 -23.37 23.65 35.12
N THR A 445 -24.47 24.25 34.66
CA THR A 445 -24.55 25.70 34.45
C THR A 445 -24.22 26.43 35.76
N PRO A 446 -23.22 27.33 35.76
CA PRO A 446 -22.90 28.16 36.91
C PRO A 446 -24.14 28.93 37.39
N LYS A 447 -24.27 29.12 38.71
CA LYS A 447 -25.38 29.87 39.32
C LYS A 447 -25.18 31.39 39.27
N THR A 448 -24.53 31.89 38.22
CA THR A 448 -24.35 33.32 38.00
C THR A 448 -25.52 33.84 37.17
N VAL A 449 -25.88 35.12 37.37
CA VAL A 449 -26.94 35.76 36.59
C VAL A 449 -26.62 35.68 35.09
N PHE A 450 -25.36 35.91 34.73
CA PHE A 450 -24.88 35.81 33.35
C PHE A 450 -25.12 34.41 32.75
N ALA A 451 -24.57 33.34 33.35
CA ALA A 451 -24.64 32.00 32.79
C ALA A 451 -26.08 31.47 32.68
N MET A 452 -26.90 31.75 33.71
CA MET A 452 -28.32 31.38 33.71
C MET A 452 -29.10 32.13 32.63
N THR A 453 -28.82 33.42 32.45
CA THR A 453 -29.46 34.24 31.41
C THR A 453 -29.06 33.78 30.02
N VAL A 454 -27.78 33.49 29.77
CA VAL A 454 -27.31 32.94 28.49
C VAL A 454 -28.03 31.64 28.14
N GLN A 455 -28.07 30.70 29.08
CA GLN A 455 -28.76 29.43 28.86
C GLN A 455 -30.26 29.61 28.59
N ARG A 456 -30.95 30.45 29.37
CA ARG A 456 -32.39 30.70 29.24
C ARG A 456 -32.73 31.42 27.93
N ALA A 457 -32.03 32.50 27.62
CA ALA A 457 -32.25 33.30 26.42
C ALA A 457 -31.97 32.50 25.14
N LEU A 458 -30.92 31.67 25.14
CA LEU A 458 -30.65 30.78 24.01
C LEU A 458 -31.77 29.74 23.84
N ARG A 459 -32.18 29.04 24.92
CA ARG A 459 -33.29 28.07 24.85
C ARG A 459 -34.59 28.73 24.37
N ALA A 460 -34.90 29.92 24.85
CA ALA A 460 -36.06 30.69 24.41
C ALA A 460 -35.98 31.07 22.93
N SER A 461 -34.80 31.48 22.45
CA SER A 461 -34.56 31.80 21.03
C SER A 461 -34.74 30.58 20.13
N LEU A 462 -34.24 29.42 20.55
CA LEU A 462 -34.44 28.15 19.86
C LEU A 462 -35.92 27.75 19.82
N ALA A 463 -36.62 27.84 20.96
CA ALA A 463 -38.05 27.53 21.04
C ALA A 463 -38.90 28.48 20.18
N LEU A 464 -38.57 29.77 20.15
CA LEU A 464 -39.25 30.78 19.33
C LEU A 464 -39.21 30.44 17.83
N CYS A 465 -38.10 29.84 17.37
CA CYS A 465 -37.92 29.41 15.99
C CYS A 465 -38.28 27.92 15.75
N GLN A 466 -38.90 27.26 16.74
CA GLN A 466 -39.30 25.85 16.70
C GLN A 466 -38.13 24.88 16.47
N TYR A 467 -36.94 25.24 16.95
CA TYR A 467 -35.78 24.36 16.93
C TYR A 467 -35.76 23.42 18.15
N PRO A 468 -35.10 22.24 18.03
CA PRO A 468 -34.86 21.37 19.18
C PRO A 468 -34.16 22.13 20.31
N SER A 469 -34.75 22.13 21.50
CA SER A 469 -34.21 22.84 22.67
C SER A 469 -33.21 22.01 23.49
N SER A 470 -32.85 20.82 22.99
CA SER A 470 -31.90 19.89 23.61
C SER A 470 -30.48 20.42 23.44
N ILE A 471 -30.06 21.29 24.36
CA ILE A 471 -28.70 21.83 24.42
C ILE A 471 -27.99 21.39 25.70
N GLU A 472 -26.72 21.01 25.56
CA GLU A 472 -25.83 20.64 26.65
C GLU A 472 -24.56 21.48 26.60
N PHE A 473 -24.19 22.11 27.71
CA PHE A 473 -22.88 22.74 27.83
C PHE A 473 -21.85 21.69 28.23
N VAL A 474 -20.67 21.70 27.63
CA VAL A 474 -19.61 20.71 27.88
C VAL A 474 -18.29 21.35 28.24
N HIS A 475 -17.55 20.70 29.15
CA HIS A 475 -16.22 21.12 29.56
C HIS A 475 -15.19 20.82 28.47
N SER A 476 -14.60 21.84 27.87
CA SER A 476 -13.56 21.68 26.85
C SER A 476 -12.61 22.88 26.81
N GLU A 477 -11.58 22.85 27.65
CA GLU A 477 -10.60 23.95 27.81
C GLU A 477 -9.77 24.21 26.55
N ASP A 478 -9.41 23.17 25.80
CA ASP A 478 -8.40 23.26 24.73
C ASP A 478 -8.98 23.15 23.30
N SER A 479 -10.31 23.08 23.14
CA SER A 479 -10.94 22.92 21.82
C SER A 479 -11.34 24.25 21.19
N ASN A 480 -10.98 24.43 19.92
CA ASN A 480 -11.49 25.52 19.08
C ASN A 480 -12.96 25.31 18.66
N ILE A 481 -13.56 24.18 19.01
CA ILE A 481 -14.96 23.88 18.69
C ILE A 481 -15.85 24.66 19.67
N ALA A 482 -16.61 25.61 19.14
CA ALA A 482 -17.58 26.38 19.91
C ALA A 482 -18.90 25.62 20.10
N MET A 483 -19.35 24.93 19.06
CA MET A 483 -20.63 24.21 19.02
C MET A 483 -20.55 22.98 18.11
N LEU A 484 -21.24 21.91 18.47
CA LEU A 484 -21.35 20.69 17.67
C LEU A 484 -22.69 20.01 17.91
N THR A 485 -23.41 19.68 16.84
CA THR A 485 -24.64 18.86 16.96
C THR A 485 -24.29 17.38 16.98
N ASP A 486 -24.66 16.65 18.05
CA ASP A 486 -24.42 15.21 18.18
C ASP A 486 -25.72 14.42 18.05
N ARG A 487 -25.86 13.71 16.93
CA ARG A 487 -27.00 12.82 16.67
C ARG A 487 -27.09 11.65 17.65
N ARG A 488 -25.97 11.21 18.26
CA ARG A 488 -25.97 10.10 19.22
C ARG A 488 -26.59 10.49 20.55
N ARG A 489 -26.32 11.71 21.01
CA ARG A 489 -26.91 12.29 22.23
C ARG A 489 -28.27 12.94 21.98
N ASN A 490 -28.63 13.17 20.71
CA ASN A 490 -29.80 13.95 20.32
C ASN A 490 -29.79 15.35 20.99
N SER A 491 -28.61 15.95 21.05
CA SER A 491 -28.38 17.26 21.66
C SER A 491 -27.30 18.05 20.93
N THR A 492 -27.36 19.37 21.04
CA THR A 492 -26.31 20.27 20.58
C THR A 492 -25.39 20.60 21.74
N LEU A 493 -24.11 20.24 21.59
CA LEU A 493 -23.06 20.46 22.56
C LEU A 493 -22.46 21.87 22.36
N ILE A 494 -22.39 22.65 23.43
CA ILE A 494 -21.88 24.02 23.44
C ILE A 494 -20.70 24.11 24.40
N ASN A 495 -19.60 24.74 23.98
CA ASN A 495 -18.45 24.89 24.85
C ASN A 495 -18.79 25.75 26.07
N GLN A 496 -18.42 25.28 27.27
CA GLN A 496 -18.66 25.99 28.53
C GLN A 496 -18.11 27.43 28.58
N LYS A 497 -17.13 27.79 27.74
CA LYS A 497 -16.57 29.15 27.68
C LYS A 497 -17.64 30.23 27.44
N TRP A 498 -18.77 29.85 26.85
CA TRP A 498 -19.90 30.76 26.63
C TRP A 498 -20.73 31.05 27.88
N LEU A 499 -20.49 30.35 28.99
CA LEU A 499 -21.14 30.58 30.28
C LEU A 499 -20.29 31.44 31.24
N ASP A 500 -19.03 31.68 30.88
CA ASP A 500 -18.11 32.48 31.66
C ASP A 500 -17.95 33.87 31.03
N ILE A 501 -17.99 34.91 31.86
CA ILE A 501 -18.10 36.28 31.38
C ILE A 501 -16.80 36.72 30.69
N ASP A 502 -15.64 36.36 31.22
CA ASP A 502 -14.36 36.79 30.67
C ASP A 502 -14.09 36.08 29.35
N THR A 503 -14.32 34.77 29.31
CA THR A 503 -14.04 33.97 28.12
C THR A 503 -15.07 34.17 27.01
N ALA A 504 -16.35 34.41 27.31
CA ALA A 504 -17.37 34.71 26.28
C ALA A 504 -17.08 36.02 25.53
N HIS A 505 -16.41 36.98 26.16
CA HIS A 505 -16.09 38.29 25.57
C HIS A 505 -14.70 38.38 24.93
N THR A 506 -13.92 37.29 24.88
CA THR A 506 -12.57 37.32 24.28
C THR A 506 -12.56 37.59 22.77
N THR A 507 -13.64 37.31 22.05
CA THR A 507 -13.70 37.42 20.58
C THR A 507 -14.66 38.49 20.06
N GLY A 508 -15.53 39.06 20.91
CA GLY A 508 -16.61 39.96 20.52
C GLY A 508 -16.44 41.39 21.05
N HIS A 509 -16.95 42.37 20.30
CA HIS A 509 -17.07 43.74 20.80
C HIS A 509 -18.33 43.85 21.66
N CYS A 510 -18.16 43.87 22.98
CA CYS A 510 -19.24 44.17 23.91
C CYS A 510 -19.28 45.67 24.21
N HIS A 511 -20.46 46.28 24.12
CA HIS A 511 -20.65 47.71 24.39
C HIS A 511 -20.30 48.12 25.83
N ASP A 512 -20.40 47.20 26.81
CA ASP A 512 -20.22 47.49 28.25
C ASP A 512 -18.91 46.92 28.85
N GLY A 513 -17.96 46.53 27.99
CA GLY A 513 -16.74 45.75 28.28
C GLY A 513 -16.21 45.75 29.74
N PRO A 514 -15.59 46.82 30.24
CA PRO A 514 -14.84 46.77 31.51
C PRO A 514 -15.68 46.89 32.80
N MET A 515 -17.01 47.03 32.73
CA MET A 515 -17.89 47.23 33.91
C MET A 515 -18.79 46.01 34.19
N LEU A 516 -18.62 44.92 33.46
CA LEU A 516 -19.47 43.74 33.55
C LEU A 516 -19.17 42.93 34.82
N SER A 517 -20.24 42.51 35.51
CA SER A 517 -20.18 41.61 36.66
C SER A 517 -20.96 40.34 36.35
N ALA A 518 -20.45 39.17 36.74
CA ALA A 518 -21.14 37.89 36.56
C ALA A 518 -22.54 37.84 37.21
N ASN A 519 -22.77 38.68 38.22
CA ASN A 519 -24.05 38.85 38.92
C ASN A 519 -24.69 40.22 38.68
N GLY A 520 -24.17 41.01 37.75
CA GLY A 520 -24.75 42.29 37.35
C GLY A 520 -25.88 42.16 36.33
N PRO A 521 -26.49 43.28 35.93
CA PRO A 521 -27.50 43.32 34.88
C PRO A 521 -26.94 42.78 33.56
N PHE A 522 -27.70 41.90 32.89
CA PHE A 522 -27.28 41.26 31.64
C PHE A 522 -27.49 42.20 30.44
N SER A 523 -26.41 42.65 29.80
CA SER A 523 -26.45 43.49 28.60
C SER A 523 -25.87 42.83 27.34
N CYS A 524 -25.49 41.56 27.41
CA CYS A 524 -24.69 40.88 26.39
C CYS A 524 -25.53 40.17 25.30
N ASP A 525 -26.46 40.87 24.64
CA ASP A 525 -27.32 40.29 23.60
C ASP A 525 -26.54 39.65 22.45
N HIS A 526 -25.41 40.26 22.10
CA HIS A 526 -24.51 39.78 21.06
C HIS A 526 -24.07 38.32 21.27
N ILE A 527 -23.89 37.87 22.52
CA ILE A 527 -23.54 36.48 22.85
C ILE A 527 -24.65 35.52 22.42
N ILE A 528 -25.91 35.90 22.66
CA ILE A 528 -27.07 35.07 22.28
C ILE A 528 -27.23 35.06 20.77
N GLU A 529 -27.07 36.22 20.12
CA GLU A 529 -27.09 36.34 18.66
C GLU A 529 -26.01 35.49 17.99
N GLU A 530 -24.78 35.49 18.53
CA GLU A 530 -23.66 34.70 18.03
C GLU A 530 -23.88 33.20 18.23
N LEU A 531 -24.29 32.78 19.44
CA LEU A 531 -24.65 31.38 19.73
C LEU A 531 -25.77 30.86 18.83
N PHE A 532 -26.79 31.68 18.59
CA PHE A 532 -27.91 31.32 17.72
C PHE A 532 -27.46 31.21 16.25
N THR A 533 -26.59 32.11 15.79
CA THR A 533 -26.03 32.06 14.44
C THR A 533 -25.19 30.79 14.25
N MET A 534 -24.31 30.47 15.20
CA MET A 534 -23.53 29.22 15.18
C MET A 534 -24.41 27.98 15.18
N PHE A 535 -25.53 28.02 15.89
CA PHE A 535 -26.52 26.93 15.88
C PHE A 535 -27.17 26.75 14.50
N GLN A 536 -27.57 27.85 13.85
CA GLN A 536 -28.12 27.80 12.48
C GLN A 536 -27.09 27.27 11.48
N ASP A 537 -25.81 27.62 11.63
CA ASP A 537 -24.73 27.11 10.77
C ASP A 537 -24.49 25.61 10.97
N GLU A 538 -24.52 25.13 12.22
CA GLU A 538 -24.45 23.69 12.52
C GLU A 538 -25.66 22.92 11.97
N LEU A 539 -26.87 23.48 12.09
CA LEU A 539 -28.06 22.90 11.47
C LEU A 539 -27.95 22.83 9.94
N SER A 540 -27.44 23.89 9.31
CA SER A 540 -27.28 23.97 7.87
C SER A 540 -26.34 22.87 7.34
N LYS A 541 -25.30 22.50 8.10
CA LYS A 541 -24.40 21.38 7.75
C LYS A 541 -25.14 20.02 7.73
N HIS A 542 -26.17 19.86 8.54
CA HIS A 542 -26.90 18.58 8.68
C HIS A 542 -28.21 18.51 7.89
N ALA A 543 -28.85 19.65 7.63
CA ALA A 543 -30.13 19.77 6.93
C ALA A 543 -30.15 21.04 6.06
N PRO A 544 -29.34 21.11 5.00
CA PRO A 544 -29.20 22.32 4.17
C PRO A 544 -30.51 22.73 3.49
N SER A 545 -31.39 21.77 3.18
CA SER A 545 -32.71 22.01 2.59
C SER A 545 -33.67 22.78 3.52
N LEU A 546 -33.44 22.75 4.83
CA LEU A 546 -34.29 23.44 5.80
C LEU A 546 -33.89 24.91 6.02
N MET A 547 -32.66 25.30 5.63
CA MET A 547 -32.01 26.56 5.99
C MET A 547 -31.74 27.49 4.79
N SER A 548 -32.77 28.18 4.29
CA SER A 548 -32.59 29.25 3.30
C SER A 548 -31.94 30.50 3.92
N TYR A 549 -31.25 31.30 3.11
CA TYR A 549 -30.69 32.58 3.53
C TYR A 549 -31.78 33.52 4.10
N GLU A 550 -32.94 33.57 3.44
CA GLU A 550 -34.08 34.38 3.86
C GLU A 550 -34.64 33.96 5.22
N ARG A 551 -34.77 32.64 5.47
CA ARG A 551 -35.22 32.12 6.75
C ARG A 551 -34.24 32.48 7.87
N ARG A 552 -32.93 32.26 7.64
CA ARG A 552 -31.88 32.62 8.60
C ARG A 552 -31.95 34.09 8.99
N HIS A 553 -32.01 34.98 7.99
CA HIS A 553 -32.10 36.42 8.21
C HIS A 553 -33.38 36.84 8.93
N ARG A 554 -34.53 36.25 8.57
CA ARG A 554 -35.82 36.56 9.21
C ARG A 554 -35.81 36.18 10.68
N GLU A 555 -35.36 34.97 11.00
CA GLU A 555 -35.29 34.46 12.38
C GLU A 555 -34.29 35.24 13.22
N TRP A 556 -33.11 35.54 12.67
CA TRP A 556 -32.10 36.36 13.36
C TRP A 556 -32.64 37.77 13.70
N ARG A 557 -33.30 38.46 12.75
CA ARG A 557 -33.93 39.76 13.02
C ARG A 557 -35.02 39.67 14.09
N MET A 558 -35.81 38.60 14.05
CA MET A 558 -36.86 38.35 15.03
C MET A 558 -36.27 38.18 16.43
N ILE A 559 -35.22 37.36 16.57
CA ILE A 559 -34.55 37.15 17.86
C ILE A 559 -33.94 38.44 18.38
N ARG A 560 -33.19 39.16 17.55
CA ARG A 560 -32.61 40.46 17.92
C ARG A 560 -33.67 41.44 18.44
N ALA A 561 -34.80 41.55 17.74
CA ALA A 561 -35.90 42.40 18.19
C ALA A 561 -36.51 41.93 19.52
N ARG A 562 -36.59 40.61 19.76
CA ARG A 562 -37.12 40.05 21.02
C ARG A 562 -36.15 40.17 22.19
N LEU A 563 -34.84 40.06 21.96
CA LEU A 563 -33.80 40.26 22.98
C LEU A 563 -33.78 41.72 23.47
N GLN A 564 -34.00 42.68 22.58
CA GLN A 564 -34.14 44.10 22.97
C GLN A 564 -35.34 44.36 23.88
N LEU A 565 -36.41 43.58 23.73
CA LEU A 565 -37.63 43.64 24.55
C LEU A 565 -37.57 42.74 25.78
N MET A 566 -36.47 42.01 25.98
CA MET A 566 -36.31 41.09 27.11
C MET A 566 -36.11 41.89 28.40
N PRO A 567 -36.97 41.70 29.42
CA PRO A 567 -36.80 42.36 30.71
C PRO A 567 -35.55 41.84 31.43
N ARG A 568 -34.78 42.75 32.02
CA ARG A 568 -33.51 42.53 32.72
C ARG A 568 -33.58 43.18 34.09
N ASP A 569 -32.71 42.71 34.99
CA ASP A 569 -32.56 43.27 36.34
C ASP A 569 -33.91 43.52 37.07
N ILE A 570 -34.75 42.50 37.05
CA ILE A 570 -36.08 42.59 37.65
C ILE A 570 -35.93 42.71 39.17
N THR A 571 -36.36 43.83 39.74
CA THR A 571 -36.40 44.01 41.19
C THR A 571 -37.83 44.19 41.69
N LEU A 572 -38.08 43.66 42.90
CA LEU A 572 -39.35 43.71 43.59
C LEU A 572 -39.16 44.43 44.92
N GLN A 573 -39.87 45.53 45.12
CA GLN A 573 -39.84 46.31 46.35
C GLN A 573 -41.25 46.55 46.88
N LEU A 574 -41.41 46.58 48.21
CA LEU A 574 -42.65 47.03 48.83
C LEU A 574 -42.85 48.52 48.51
N SER A 575 -44.02 48.88 48.01
CA SER A 575 -44.34 50.27 47.75
C SER A 575 -44.65 51.02 49.05
N SER A 576 -44.62 52.35 49.00
CA SER A 576 -45.10 53.23 50.07
C SER A 576 -46.61 53.13 50.30
N MET A 577 -47.34 52.48 49.39
CA MET A 577 -48.78 52.23 49.49
C MET A 577 -49.05 50.84 50.06
N PRO A 578 -49.91 50.70 51.09
CA PRO A 578 -50.24 49.41 51.68
C PRO A 578 -50.78 48.43 50.63
N GLY A 579 -50.20 47.24 50.56
CA GLY A 579 -50.65 46.16 49.66
C GLY A 579 -50.21 46.28 48.21
N SER A 580 -49.32 47.22 47.84
CA SER A 580 -48.78 47.29 46.48
C SER A 580 -47.29 46.96 46.39
N LEU A 581 -46.91 46.34 45.28
CA LEU A 581 -45.54 45.98 44.92
C LEU A 581 -45.06 46.91 43.80
N ARG A 582 -43.85 47.43 43.94
CA ARG A 582 -43.12 48.10 42.87
C ARG A 582 -42.25 47.05 42.18
N VAL A 583 -42.53 46.80 40.91
CA VAL A 583 -41.69 46.00 40.02
C VAL A 583 -40.89 46.96 39.15
N THR A 584 -39.58 46.82 39.11
CA THR A 584 -38.72 47.54 38.16
C THR A 584 -37.98 46.52 37.31
N TRP A 585 -37.71 46.87 36.06
CA TRP A 585 -36.84 46.11 35.17
C TRP A 585 -36.17 47.10 34.23
N GLU A 586 -35.10 46.67 33.60
CA GLU A 586 -34.44 47.34 32.49
C GLU A 586 -34.70 46.55 31.20
N ASP A 587 -34.71 47.22 30.05
CA ASP A 587 -34.68 46.56 28.76
C ASP A 587 -34.02 47.50 27.72
N GLY A 588 -33.72 46.97 26.54
CA GLY A 588 -32.99 47.70 25.51
C GLY A 588 -33.85 48.62 24.63
N ALA A 589 -35.16 48.67 24.84
CA ALA A 589 -36.11 49.30 23.90
C ALA A 589 -37.12 50.27 24.56
N THR A 590 -37.24 50.27 25.88
CA THR A 590 -38.27 51.00 26.62
C THR A 590 -38.10 52.51 26.48
N GLU A 591 -36.88 53.04 26.35
CA GLU A 591 -36.69 54.47 26.07
C GLU A 591 -37.22 54.86 24.68
N SER A 592 -36.96 54.01 23.67
CA SER A 592 -37.46 54.20 22.30
C SER A 592 -38.98 54.04 22.22
N PHE A 593 -39.53 53.09 22.99
CA PHE A 593 -40.96 52.84 23.08
C PHE A 593 -41.68 53.99 23.81
N SER A 594 -41.16 54.42 24.96
CA SER A 594 -41.68 55.56 25.73
C SER A 594 -41.60 56.87 24.94
N LYS A 595 -40.55 57.09 24.13
CA LYS A 595 -40.47 58.25 23.21
C LYS A 595 -41.54 58.22 22.11
N ARG A 596 -41.93 57.03 21.65
CA ARG A 596 -42.88 56.85 20.55
C ARG A 596 -44.35 56.87 21.00
N TYR A 597 -44.64 56.36 22.20
CA TYR A 597 -46.02 56.18 22.71
C TYR A 597 -46.33 57.02 23.97
N GLY A 598 -45.36 57.74 24.51
CA GLY A 598 -45.52 58.65 25.65
C GLY A 598 -45.77 57.97 27.00
N HIS A 599 -46.09 58.78 28.01
CA HIS A 599 -46.36 58.35 29.39
C HIS A 599 -47.63 57.50 29.57
N GLN A 600 -48.35 57.16 28.50
CA GLN A 600 -49.59 56.37 28.52
C GLN A 600 -49.35 54.86 28.34
N THR A 601 -48.10 54.41 28.33
CA THR A 601 -47.79 52.98 28.21
C THR A 601 -48.23 52.23 29.46
N VAL A 602 -49.23 51.35 29.31
CA VAL A 602 -49.69 50.47 30.40
C VAL A 602 -49.01 49.11 30.24
N TYR A 603 -48.15 48.77 31.19
CA TYR A 603 -47.55 47.45 31.30
C TYR A 603 -48.44 46.55 32.15
N HIS A 604 -48.75 45.37 31.63
CA HIS A 604 -49.40 44.31 32.42
C HIS A 604 -48.33 43.33 32.88
N VAL A 605 -48.06 43.33 34.19
CA VAL A 605 -47.04 42.50 34.84
C VAL A 605 -47.74 41.43 35.68
N VAL A 606 -47.39 40.16 35.47
CA VAL A 606 -47.96 39.04 36.20
C VAL A 606 -46.85 38.39 37.02
N LEU A 607 -46.91 38.53 38.34
CA LEU A 607 -45.96 37.92 39.25
C LEU A 607 -46.45 36.54 39.65
N HIS A 608 -45.58 35.54 39.58
CA HIS A 608 -45.89 34.18 40.01
C HIS A 608 -45.09 33.82 41.25
N GLU A 609 -45.70 33.08 42.17
CA GLU A 609 -44.99 32.52 43.32
C GLU A 609 -44.05 31.38 42.90
N GLU A 610 -43.03 31.09 43.69
CA GLU A 610 -42.01 30.06 43.37
C GLU A 610 -42.62 28.67 43.14
N ARG A 611 -43.72 28.35 43.82
CA ARG A 611 -44.50 27.11 43.63
C ARG A 611 -45.13 26.96 42.23
N CYS A 612 -45.21 28.04 41.46
CA CYS A 612 -45.69 28.05 40.08
C CYS A 612 -44.62 27.63 39.07
N ALA A 613 -43.35 27.48 39.49
CA ALA A 613 -42.25 27.07 38.63
C ALA A 613 -42.49 25.75 37.83
N PRO A 614 -43.18 24.71 38.36
CA PRO A 614 -43.44 23.47 37.62
C PRO A 614 -44.44 23.62 36.47
N VAL A 615 -45.29 24.65 36.50
CA VAL A 615 -46.37 24.91 35.52
C VAL A 615 -46.09 26.15 34.67
N MET A 616 -44.85 26.67 34.71
CA MET A 616 -44.39 27.88 34.00
C MET A 616 -44.74 27.90 32.51
N GLY A 617 -44.74 26.74 31.82
CA GLY A 617 -45.13 26.64 30.41
C GLY A 617 -46.63 26.87 30.14
N HIS A 618 -47.48 26.73 31.15
CA HIS A 618 -48.95 26.93 31.08
C HIS A 618 -49.39 28.29 31.63
N LEU A 619 -48.48 29.04 32.24
CA LEU A 619 -48.74 30.37 32.82
C LEU A 619 -48.54 31.50 31.80
N LEU A 620 -48.34 31.13 30.53
CA LEU A 620 -48.25 32.06 29.40
C LEU A 620 -49.66 32.50 28.99
N HIS A 621 -49.91 33.81 28.96
CA HIS A 621 -51.15 34.36 28.40
C HIS A 621 -51.37 33.87 26.96
N GLY A 622 -52.51 33.23 26.70
CA GLY A 622 -53.06 33.04 25.36
C GLY A 622 -53.72 34.32 24.84
N GLU A 623 -53.70 34.55 23.53
CA GLU A 623 -54.23 35.74 22.86
C GLU A 623 -55.77 35.90 22.94
N GLU A 624 -56.48 34.97 23.58
CA GLU A 624 -57.93 35.03 23.74
C GLU A 624 -58.34 36.00 24.86
N GLY A 625 -58.07 37.29 24.66
CA GLY A 625 -58.35 38.27 25.70
C GLY A 625 -58.00 39.72 25.37
N ARG A 626 -58.70 40.30 24.40
CA ARG A 626 -58.97 41.74 24.18
C ARG A 626 -58.11 42.50 23.17
N ALA A 627 -58.84 43.14 22.27
CA ALA A 627 -58.42 44.20 21.37
C ALA A 627 -58.02 45.47 22.16
N CYS A 628 -56.72 45.74 22.23
CA CYS A 628 -56.13 47.07 22.39
C CYS A 628 -54.64 46.97 22.03
N PRO A 629 -54.00 48.01 21.48
CA PRO A 629 -52.58 47.97 21.11
C PRO A 629 -51.70 48.14 22.35
N ASN A 630 -51.68 47.14 23.23
CA ASN A 630 -50.91 47.18 24.48
C ASN A 630 -49.68 46.27 24.40
N HIS A 631 -48.50 46.83 24.72
CA HIS A 631 -47.29 46.05 24.88
C HIS A 631 -47.35 45.31 26.22
N THR A 632 -47.63 44.01 26.16
CA THR A 632 -47.59 43.15 27.35
C THR A 632 -46.14 42.78 27.63
N LEU A 633 -45.66 43.02 28.85
CA LEU A 633 -44.28 42.82 29.23
C LEU A 633 -44.23 41.71 30.27
N ARG A 634 -43.50 40.64 29.93
CA ARG A 634 -43.57 39.34 30.61
C ARG A 634 -42.43 39.26 31.62
N VAL A 635 -42.76 39.39 32.89
CA VAL A 635 -41.81 39.24 34.00
C VAL A 635 -42.24 38.01 34.77
N LEU A 636 -41.46 36.92 34.72
CA LEU A 636 -41.67 35.70 35.50
C LEU A 636 -40.71 35.66 36.68
#